data_AF-A0A952LE57-F1
#
_entry.id   AF-A0A952LE57-F1
#
_cell.length_a   1.000
_cell.length_b   1.000
_cell.length_c   1.000
_cell.angle_alpha   90.00
_cell.angle_beta   90.00
_cell.angle_gamma   90.00
#
_symmetry.space_group_name_H-M   'P 1'
#
loop_
_entity.id
_entity.type
_entity.pdbx_description
1 polymer ?
#
loop_
_entity_poly.entity_id
_entity_poly.type
_entity_poly.pdbx_seq_one_letter_code
_entity_poly.pdbx_strand_id
1 'polypeptide(L)'
;MNATASRSAQRRTAISLTVEDCMADGACAETVIARLALHLPAGIEAAELAEIVLGMDLPDSRDPERLQQIAGLLRLKPGVFATLQATSAAVRHERDEGETDAAVVMRLASSFDAAAAISGAASVQLGSLGDRERLSATTDEIVAWLETQDFTGIGRSILDIGCGIGRFERALSKSFKRMVGVDISSRMISIARERCATLGNVELRQTSGLDLSDFGDADFDCVLAVDSFPYLMLAGVADRHFDEIARVLKRPGWLALLNYSYRGSLLLDRMDIHRLAERHELQVIVDGEKPFRSWDGDAFLLARIDGTLSCTASSDVEQATPVANFKEGYMASGSKKQIGSGSQGKGSGTGAMTDLTKDKIEENAVLSNRDKKQHSEERGLDGNRIRSDQYQDHTANRLPKD
;
A
#
# COMPACT_ATOMS: atom_id res chain seq x y z
N MET A 1 29.40 16.89 37.96
CA MET A 1 29.00 16.25 36.67
C MET A 1 27.48 16.08 36.70
N ASN A 2 26.74 17.19 36.70
CA ASN A 2 26.08 17.91 35.57
C ASN A 2 24.87 17.18 34.96
N ALA A 3 23.69 17.46 35.54
CA ALA A 3 22.37 17.02 35.09
C ALA A 3 22.09 17.34 33.60
N THR A 4 22.72 18.37 33.05
CA THR A 4 22.69 18.73 31.61
C THR A 4 23.35 17.70 30.71
N ALA A 5 24.48 17.10 31.13
CA ALA A 5 25.14 16.05 30.36
C ALA A 5 24.32 14.76 30.38
N SER A 6 23.69 14.44 31.51
CA SER A 6 22.78 13.29 31.65
C SER A 6 21.52 13.43 30.79
N ARG A 7 20.89 14.61 30.75
CA ARG A 7 19.73 14.87 29.87
C ARG A 7 20.09 14.81 28.38
N SER A 8 21.26 15.32 28.00
CA SER A 8 21.75 15.23 26.62
C SER A 8 22.00 13.79 26.18
N ALA A 9 22.61 12.97 27.05
CA ALA A 9 22.80 11.54 26.79
C ALA A 9 21.46 10.79 26.65
N GLN A 10 20.51 11.03 27.56
CA GLN A 10 19.16 10.43 27.49
C GLN A 10 18.43 10.81 26.20
N ARG A 11 18.51 12.09 25.77
CA ARG A 11 17.92 12.55 24.50
C ARG A 11 18.52 11.82 23.31
N ARG A 12 19.85 11.65 23.27
CA ARG A 12 20.53 10.91 22.20
C ARG A 12 20.09 9.45 22.16
N THR A 13 20.06 8.77 23.30
CA THR A 13 19.60 7.37 23.38
C THR A 13 18.18 7.21 22.87
N ALA A 14 17.25 8.12 23.26
CA ALA A 14 15.88 8.07 22.78
C ALA A 14 15.79 8.24 21.25
N ILE A 15 16.54 9.19 20.68
CA ILE A 15 16.60 9.40 19.22
C ILE A 15 17.17 8.17 18.51
N SER A 16 18.24 7.58 19.03
CA SER A 16 18.85 6.38 18.44
C SER A 16 17.88 5.20 18.40
N LEU A 17 17.10 4.97 19.46
CA LEU A 17 16.06 3.95 19.47
C LEU A 17 14.99 4.20 18.40
N THR A 18 14.53 5.45 18.25
CA THR A 18 13.57 5.79 17.18
C THR A 18 14.16 5.59 15.78
N VAL A 19 15.45 5.88 15.59
CA VAL A 19 16.16 5.59 14.33
C VAL A 19 16.19 4.09 14.05
N GLU A 20 16.51 3.28 15.06
CA GLU A 20 16.49 1.82 14.95
C GLU A 20 15.13 1.27 14.56
N ASP A 21 14.06 1.76 15.19
CA ASP A 21 12.68 1.37 14.90
C ASP A 21 12.28 1.75 13.47
N CYS A 22 12.62 2.98 13.04
CA CYS A 22 12.29 3.46 11.69
C CYS A 22 13.02 2.68 10.58
N MET A 23 14.14 2.02 10.91
CA MET A 23 14.96 1.22 9.99
C MET A 23 14.64 -0.28 9.99
N ALA A 24 13.69 -0.73 10.82
CA ALA A 24 13.48 -2.15 11.11
C ALA A 24 13.03 -3.00 9.89
N ASP A 25 12.37 -2.40 8.91
CA ASP A 25 11.74 -3.10 7.77
C ASP A 25 12.51 -2.96 6.45
N GLY A 26 13.75 -2.48 6.50
CA GLY A 26 14.58 -2.35 5.31
C GLY A 26 14.21 -1.17 4.39
N ALA A 27 13.36 -0.24 4.83
CA ALA A 27 13.01 0.97 4.08
C ALA A 27 14.24 1.80 3.62
N CYS A 28 14.06 2.56 2.53
CA CYS A 28 15.07 3.49 2.01
C CYS A 28 15.31 4.67 2.97
N ALA A 29 16.44 5.36 2.81
CA ALA A 29 16.85 6.45 3.69
C ALA A 29 15.82 7.58 3.75
N GLU A 30 15.15 7.87 2.64
CA GLU A 30 14.12 8.90 2.54
C GLU A 30 12.88 8.55 3.36
N THR A 31 12.40 7.31 3.24
CA THR A 31 11.28 6.80 4.05
C THR A 31 11.64 6.81 5.53
N VAL A 32 12.87 6.44 5.89
CA VAL A 32 13.34 6.52 7.29
C VAL A 32 13.29 7.97 7.80
N ILE A 33 13.77 8.95 7.03
CA ILE A 33 13.70 10.37 7.43
C ILE A 33 12.25 10.85 7.58
N ALA A 34 11.36 10.44 6.69
CA ALA A 34 9.94 10.77 6.79
C ALA A 34 9.30 10.18 8.07
N ARG A 35 9.60 8.93 8.41
CA ARG A 35 9.15 8.29 9.67
C ARG A 35 9.73 8.98 10.90
N LEU A 36 11.01 9.36 10.85
CA LEU A 36 11.63 10.14 11.92
C LEU A 36 10.92 11.48 12.12
N ALA A 37 10.51 12.17 11.05
CA ALA A 37 9.75 13.40 11.16
C ALA A 37 8.33 13.20 11.75
N LEU A 38 7.77 11.98 11.67
CA LEU A 38 6.49 11.64 12.29
C LEU A 38 6.62 11.29 13.77
N HIS A 39 7.71 10.61 14.16
CA HIS A 39 7.85 10.02 15.49
C HIS A 39 8.73 10.84 16.44
N LEU A 40 9.64 11.66 15.94
CA LEU A 40 10.49 12.49 16.78
C LEU A 40 9.80 13.80 17.17
N PRO A 41 10.05 14.32 18.39
CA PRO A 41 9.51 15.60 18.82
C PRO A 41 10.06 16.76 17.97
N ALA A 42 9.29 17.84 17.90
CA ALA A 42 9.72 19.08 17.28
C ALA A 42 10.97 19.68 17.96
N GLY A 43 11.73 20.49 17.22
CA GLY A 43 12.91 21.19 17.74
C GLY A 43 14.20 20.36 17.73
N ILE A 44 14.25 19.28 16.94
CA ILE A 44 15.50 18.61 16.55
C ILE A 44 15.92 19.18 15.20
N GLU A 45 17.10 19.79 15.16
CA GLU A 45 17.66 20.30 13.91
C GLU A 45 18.18 19.14 13.05
N ALA A 46 18.03 19.24 11.72
CA ALA A 46 18.49 18.18 10.81
C ALA A 46 19.99 17.87 10.97
N ALA A 47 20.80 18.89 11.28
CA ALA A 47 22.23 18.73 11.56
C ALA A 47 22.48 17.95 12.87
N GLU A 48 21.71 18.23 13.94
CA GLU A 48 21.79 17.48 15.20
C GLU A 48 21.44 16.00 14.96
N LEU A 49 20.36 15.74 14.23
CA LEU A 49 19.93 14.39 13.90
C LEU A 49 20.98 13.65 13.06
N ALA A 50 21.59 14.32 12.07
CA ALA A 50 22.66 13.74 11.25
C ALA A 50 23.89 13.32 12.09
N GLU A 51 24.30 14.15 13.06
CA GLU A 51 25.41 13.80 13.98
C GLU A 51 25.07 12.59 14.85
N ILE A 52 23.83 12.51 15.34
CA ILE A 52 23.38 11.36 16.13
C ILE A 52 23.41 10.09 15.27
N VAL A 53 22.83 10.13 14.07
CA VAL A 53 22.78 9.01 13.14
C VAL A 53 24.18 8.49 12.78
N LEU A 54 25.16 9.39 12.56
CA LEU A 54 26.54 8.99 12.26
C LEU A 54 27.31 8.45 13.47
N GLY A 55 26.91 8.83 14.67
CA GLY A 55 27.51 8.37 15.92
C GLY A 55 26.92 7.05 16.44
N MET A 56 25.93 6.48 15.76
CA MET A 56 25.32 5.21 16.14
C MET A 56 26.24 4.03 15.80
N ASP A 57 26.52 3.21 16.80
CA ASP A 57 27.19 1.91 16.65
C ASP A 57 26.13 0.82 16.86
N LEU A 58 25.49 0.40 15.77
CA LEU A 58 24.39 -0.56 15.81
C LEU A 58 24.96 -1.99 15.93
N PRO A 59 24.60 -2.76 16.98
CA PRO A 59 25.01 -4.16 17.08
C PRO A 59 24.40 -4.96 15.93
N ASP A 60 25.23 -5.78 15.26
CA ASP A 60 24.88 -6.72 14.20
C ASP A 60 24.25 -6.14 12.91
N SER A 61 25.11 -5.92 11.91
CA SER A 61 24.77 -5.96 10.46
C SER A 61 23.75 -4.96 9.89
N ARG A 62 23.39 -3.88 10.60
CA ARG A 62 22.52 -2.84 10.03
C ARG A 62 23.33 -1.79 9.26
N ASP A 63 23.35 -2.01 7.95
CA ASP A 63 23.64 -1.10 6.83
C ASP A 63 24.27 0.27 7.19
N PRO A 64 25.60 0.32 7.44
CA PRO A 64 26.31 1.58 7.68
C PRO A 64 26.25 2.54 6.49
N GLU A 65 26.07 2.02 5.28
CA GLU A 65 25.87 2.84 4.08
C GLU A 65 24.53 3.60 4.17
N ARG A 66 23.48 2.96 4.66
CA ARG A 66 22.17 3.61 4.86
C ARG A 66 22.19 4.67 5.94
N LEU A 67 22.89 4.46 7.05
CA LEU A 67 23.10 5.51 8.06
C LEU A 67 23.83 6.72 7.45
N GLN A 68 24.85 6.48 6.60
CA GLN A 68 25.53 7.55 5.86
C GLN A 68 24.60 8.27 4.89
N GLN A 69 23.74 7.54 4.18
CA GLN A 69 22.73 8.13 3.28
C GLN A 69 21.73 9.00 4.05
N ILE A 70 21.18 8.51 5.17
CA ILE A 70 20.26 9.27 6.03
C ILE A 70 20.93 10.57 6.49
N ALA A 71 22.15 10.49 7.04
CA ALA A 71 22.87 11.66 7.50
C ALA A 71 23.23 12.63 6.36
N GLY A 72 23.59 12.09 5.19
CA GLY A 72 23.86 12.88 3.98
C GLY A 72 22.64 13.68 3.52
N LEU A 73 21.46 13.06 3.49
CA LEU A 73 20.21 13.72 3.12
C LEU A 73 19.81 14.80 4.12
N LEU A 74 19.94 14.53 5.42
CA LEU A 74 19.67 15.51 6.48
C LEU A 74 20.58 16.75 6.38
N ARG A 75 21.86 16.54 6.01
CA ARG A 75 22.83 17.63 5.82
C ARG A 75 22.62 18.43 4.54
N LEU A 76 22.11 17.81 3.47
CA LEU A 76 21.93 18.45 2.16
C LEU A 76 20.95 19.62 2.22
N LYS A 77 19.90 19.52 3.04
CA LYS A 77 18.89 20.56 3.21
C LYS A 77 18.58 20.76 4.71
N PRO A 78 19.26 21.70 5.39
CA PRO A 78 19.10 21.89 6.84
C PRO A 78 17.64 22.10 7.31
N GLY A 79 16.80 22.73 6.48
CA GLY A 79 15.38 22.96 6.78
C GLY A 79 14.43 21.80 6.43
N VAL A 80 14.95 20.70 5.88
CA VAL A 80 14.12 19.58 5.39
C VAL A 80 13.32 18.95 6.53
N PHE A 81 13.98 18.68 7.66
CA PHE A 81 13.35 17.97 8.76
C PHE A 81 12.22 18.79 9.40
N ALA A 82 12.46 20.08 9.64
CA ALA A 82 11.44 21.01 10.13
C ALA A 82 10.26 21.15 9.15
N THR A 83 10.54 21.18 7.83
CA THR A 83 9.49 21.21 6.80
C THR A 83 8.64 19.95 6.84
N LEU A 84 9.25 18.78 7.00
CA LEU A 84 8.54 17.50 7.08
C LEU A 84 7.69 17.41 8.34
N GLN A 85 8.24 17.79 9.50
CA GLN A 85 7.48 17.84 10.76
C GLN A 85 6.29 18.80 10.66
N ALA A 86 6.48 19.98 10.08
CA ALA A 86 5.39 20.95 9.90
C ALA A 86 4.32 20.43 8.93
N THR A 87 4.75 19.80 7.83
CA THR A 87 3.83 19.25 6.82
C THR A 87 3.01 18.09 7.39
N SER A 88 3.65 17.16 8.10
CA SER A 88 2.96 16.01 8.70
C SER A 88 2.03 16.42 9.84
N ALA A 89 2.45 17.37 10.69
CA ALA A 89 1.63 17.90 11.78
C ALA A 89 0.36 18.62 11.29
N ALA A 90 0.33 19.08 10.04
CA ALA A 90 -0.87 19.71 9.46
C ALA A 90 -2.01 18.71 9.21
N VAL A 91 -1.72 17.41 9.10
CA VAL A 91 -2.70 16.37 8.81
C VAL A 91 -2.93 15.48 10.02
N ARG A 92 -4.14 15.53 10.58
CA ARG A 92 -4.54 14.70 11.72
C ARG A 92 -5.07 13.35 11.24
N HIS A 93 -4.39 12.28 11.64
CA HIS A 93 -4.67 10.89 11.26
C HIS A 93 -5.59 10.15 12.26
N GLU A 94 -6.22 10.90 13.17
CA GLU A 94 -7.14 10.39 14.18
C GLU A 94 -8.54 10.97 13.98
N ARG A 95 -9.54 10.20 14.41
CA ARG A 95 -10.95 10.55 14.39
C ARG A 95 -11.44 10.70 15.83
N ASP A 96 -12.14 11.80 16.10
CA ASP A 96 -12.72 12.04 17.43
C ASP A 96 -14.01 11.21 17.61
N GLU A 97 -14.32 10.82 18.85
CA GLU A 97 -15.59 10.15 19.16
C GLU A 97 -16.78 11.04 18.76
N GLY A 98 -17.70 10.49 17.96
CA GLY A 98 -18.88 11.23 17.48
C GLY A 98 -18.62 12.17 16.29
N GLU A 99 -17.39 12.29 15.78
CA GLU A 99 -17.10 13.04 14.55
C GLU A 99 -17.82 12.35 13.37
N THR A 100 -18.68 13.08 12.66
CA THR A 100 -19.37 12.55 11.46
C THR A 100 -18.39 12.37 10.29
N ASP A 101 -18.69 11.46 9.37
CA ASP A 101 -17.85 11.22 8.19
C ASP A 101 -17.60 12.52 7.39
N ALA A 102 -18.63 13.33 7.18
CA ALA A 102 -18.51 14.63 6.51
C ALA A 102 -17.62 15.63 7.27
N ALA A 103 -17.66 15.63 8.60
CA ALA A 103 -16.78 16.48 9.41
C ALA A 103 -15.31 16.04 9.27
N VAL A 104 -15.04 14.74 9.26
CA VAL A 104 -13.69 14.20 9.00
C VAL A 104 -13.20 14.65 7.62
N VAL A 105 -14.02 14.53 6.58
CA VAL A 105 -13.66 14.94 5.22
C VAL A 105 -13.38 16.44 5.13
N MET A 106 -14.23 17.29 5.71
CA MET A 106 -14.01 18.75 5.72
C MET A 106 -12.73 19.15 6.45
N ARG A 107 -12.44 18.48 7.57
CA ARG A 107 -11.19 18.68 8.32
C ARG A 107 -9.99 18.23 7.50
N LEU A 108 -10.03 17.06 6.88
CA LEU A 108 -8.96 16.57 6.02
C LEU A 108 -8.70 17.52 4.85
N ALA A 109 -9.74 18.06 4.21
CA ALA A 109 -9.60 19.06 3.16
C ALA A 109 -8.82 20.29 3.65
N SER A 110 -9.17 20.81 4.83
CA SER A 110 -8.47 21.95 5.46
C SER A 110 -7.04 21.61 5.86
N SER A 111 -6.81 20.39 6.36
CA SER A 111 -5.48 19.87 6.71
C SER A 111 -4.57 19.74 5.49
N PHE A 112 -5.07 19.22 4.36
CA PHE A 112 -4.31 19.13 3.12
C PHE A 112 -4.07 20.49 2.48
N ASP A 113 -5.01 21.44 2.60
CA ASP A 113 -4.77 22.83 2.22
C ASP A 113 -3.59 23.43 3.03
N ALA A 114 -3.52 23.17 4.33
CA ALA A 114 -2.40 23.61 5.18
C ALA A 114 -1.08 22.89 4.83
N ALA A 115 -1.11 21.56 4.64
CA ALA A 115 0.08 20.78 4.29
C ALA A 115 0.67 21.23 2.94
N ALA A 116 -0.18 21.41 1.92
CA ALA A 116 0.26 21.88 0.60
C ALA A 116 0.72 23.35 0.60
N ALA A 117 0.33 24.15 1.61
CA ALA A 117 0.89 25.49 1.81
C ALA A 117 2.33 25.46 2.33
N ILE A 118 2.69 24.43 3.10
CA ILE A 118 4.03 24.22 3.63
C ILE A 118 4.93 23.61 2.55
N SER A 119 4.50 22.49 1.96
CA SER A 119 5.26 21.80 0.93
C SER A 119 4.37 20.93 0.06
N GLY A 120 4.13 21.35 -1.19
CA GLY A 120 3.30 20.58 -2.12
C GLY A 120 3.84 19.19 -2.44
N ALA A 121 5.16 18.97 -2.37
CA ALA A 121 5.73 17.65 -2.62
C ALA A 121 5.60 16.72 -1.40
N ALA A 122 5.95 17.24 -0.21
CA ALA A 122 5.83 16.46 1.02
C ALA A 122 4.37 16.21 1.44
N SER A 123 3.43 17.07 1.02
CA SER A 123 2.01 16.91 1.32
C SER A 123 1.33 15.75 0.60
N VAL A 124 1.92 15.23 -0.48
CA VAL A 124 1.42 14.05 -1.20
C VAL A 124 2.32 12.83 -1.07
N GLN A 125 3.57 13.02 -0.63
CA GLN A 125 4.50 11.94 -0.33
C GLN A 125 5.59 12.48 0.60
N LEU A 126 5.47 12.24 1.90
CA LEU A 126 6.42 12.75 2.90
C LEU A 126 7.86 12.29 2.62
N GLY A 127 8.03 11.06 2.14
CA GLY A 127 9.29 10.49 1.68
C GLY A 127 9.93 11.18 0.47
N SER A 128 9.25 12.10 -0.21
CA SER A 128 9.89 12.95 -1.22
C SER A 128 10.87 13.95 -0.59
N LEU A 129 10.83 14.12 0.73
CA LEU A 129 11.62 15.09 1.48
C LEU A 129 11.36 16.55 1.03
N GLY A 130 10.15 16.82 0.52
CA GLY A 130 9.79 18.11 -0.07
C GLY A 130 10.48 18.40 -1.40
N ASP A 131 11.21 17.44 -1.96
CA ASP A 131 11.92 17.57 -3.22
C ASP A 131 11.06 17.14 -4.41
N ARG A 132 11.05 17.96 -5.46
CA ARG A 132 10.23 17.74 -6.66
C ARG A 132 10.81 16.67 -7.58
N GLU A 133 12.13 16.58 -7.69
CA GLU A 133 12.77 15.58 -8.55
C GLU A 133 12.62 14.18 -7.94
N ARG A 134 12.76 14.06 -6.62
CA ARG A 134 12.47 12.81 -5.90
C ARG A 134 11.03 12.37 -6.07
N LEU A 135 10.09 13.32 -5.91
CA LEU A 135 8.68 13.02 -6.15
C LEU A 135 8.43 12.57 -7.60
N SER A 136 9.08 13.21 -8.57
CA SER A 136 8.99 12.81 -9.98
C SER A 136 9.52 11.40 -10.19
N ALA A 137 10.69 11.07 -9.64
CA ALA A 137 11.29 9.74 -9.77
C ALA A 137 10.39 8.64 -9.17
N THR A 138 9.78 8.87 -8.00
CA THR A 138 8.78 7.93 -7.46
C THR A 138 7.52 7.85 -8.34
N THR A 139 7.08 8.97 -8.90
CA THR A 139 5.94 8.99 -9.83
C THR A 139 6.24 8.15 -11.07
N ASP A 140 7.43 8.29 -11.65
CA ASP A 140 7.86 7.55 -12.83
C ASP A 140 7.98 6.04 -12.54
N GLU A 141 8.45 5.66 -11.34
CA GLU A 141 8.47 4.26 -10.89
C GLU A 141 7.06 3.65 -10.82
N ILE A 142 6.09 4.39 -10.25
CA ILE A 142 4.70 3.95 -10.19
C ILE A 142 4.07 3.89 -11.59
N VAL A 143 4.34 4.87 -12.45
CA VAL A 143 3.85 4.88 -13.84
C VAL A 143 4.39 3.70 -14.62
N ALA A 144 5.69 3.41 -14.51
CA ALA A 144 6.29 2.25 -15.16
C ALA A 144 5.63 0.94 -14.68
N TRP A 145 5.37 0.81 -13.38
CA TRP A 145 4.64 -0.34 -12.87
C TRP A 145 3.22 -0.44 -13.47
N LEU A 146 2.44 0.65 -13.47
CA LEU A 146 1.10 0.67 -14.08
C LEU A 146 1.13 0.25 -15.56
N GLU A 147 2.14 0.69 -16.32
CA GLU A 147 2.34 0.26 -17.71
C GLU A 147 2.63 -1.24 -17.83
N THR A 148 3.46 -1.82 -16.95
CA THR A 148 3.72 -3.28 -16.95
C THR A 148 2.49 -4.11 -16.61
N GLN A 149 1.52 -3.52 -15.91
CA GLN A 149 0.28 -4.18 -15.52
C GLN A 149 -0.83 -4.06 -16.58
N ASP A 150 -0.54 -3.52 -17.77
CA ASP A 150 -1.54 -3.19 -18.80
C ASP A 150 -2.66 -2.30 -18.25
N PHE A 151 -2.36 -1.41 -17.29
CA PHE A 151 -3.34 -0.47 -16.73
C PHE A 151 -3.58 0.73 -17.67
N THR A 152 -2.57 1.13 -18.44
CA THR A 152 -2.63 2.32 -19.30
C THR A 152 -3.11 1.99 -20.72
N GLY A 153 -3.50 3.01 -21.49
CA GLY A 153 -3.87 2.82 -22.89
C GLY A 153 -4.42 4.10 -23.53
N ILE A 154 -3.89 4.49 -24.69
CA ILE A 154 -4.19 5.78 -25.35
C ILE A 154 -5.67 5.98 -25.71
N GLY A 155 -6.48 4.91 -25.74
CA GLY A 155 -7.92 4.95 -25.93
C GLY A 155 -8.75 4.97 -24.64
N ARG A 156 -8.13 4.69 -23.49
CA ARG A 156 -8.76 4.54 -22.18
C ARG A 156 -9.02 5.90 -21.53
N SER A 157 -9.99 5.91 -20.64
CA SER A 157 -10.33 7.02 -19.73
C SER A 157 -10.03 6.64 -18.30
N ILE A 158 -9.51 7.58 -17.52
CA ILE A 158 -9.08 7.35 -16.13
C ILE A 158 -9.69 8.38 -15.16
N LEU A 159 -10.09 7.89 -13.99
CA LEU A 159 -10.39 8.69 -12.80
C LEU A 159 -9.27 8.52 -11.77
N ASP A 160 -8.65 9.60 -11.32
CA ASP A 160 -7.69 9.62 -10.21
C ASP A 160 -8.37 10.19 -8.95
N ILE A 161 -8.53 9.35 -7.93
CA ILE A 161 -9.18 9.68 -6.66
C ILE A 161 -8.09 10.12 -5.66
N GLY A 162 -8.14 11.39 -5.27
CA GLY A 162 -7.09 12.02 -4.48
C GLY A 162 -5.89 12.41 -5.34
N CYS A 163 -6.13 13.10 -6.47
CA CYS A 163 -5.08 13.47 -7.42
C CYS A 163 -4.01 14.41 -6.82
N GLY A 164 -4.29 15.02 -5.66
CA GLY A 164 -3.40 15.91 -4.95
C GLY A 164 -2.92 17.05 -5.85
N ILE A 165 -1.61 17.21 -5.95
CA ILE A 165 -0.96 18.25 -6.75
C ILE A 165 -0.88 17.95 -8.26
N GLY A 166 -1.55 16.90 -8.76
CA GLY A 166 -1.64 16.62 -10.19
C GLY A 166 -0.41 15.90 -10.79
N ARG A 167 0.28 15.06 -10.00
CA ARG A 167 1.55 14.44 -10.42
C ARG A 167 1.33 13.34 -11.46
N PHE A 168 0.29 12.53 -11.27
CA PHE A 168 -0.03 11.42 -12.17
C PHE A 168 -0.68 11.90 -13.45
N GLU A 169 -1.53 12.93 -13.41
CA GLU A 169 -2.11 13.56 -14.59
C GLU A 169 -1.02 14.09 -15.52
N ARG A 170 0.01 14.72 -14.95
CA ARG A 170 1.15 15.19 -15.74
C ARG A 170 1.94 14.05 -16.37
N ALA A 171 2.18 12.97 -15.63
CA ALA A 171 3.00 11.86 -16.09
C ALA A 171 2.27 10.94 -17.09
N LEU A 172 0.97 10.70 -16.87
CA LEU A 172 0.16 9.75 -17.62
C LEU A 172 -0.67 10.40 -18.74
N SER A 173 -0.63 11.72 -18.95
CA SER A 173 -1.49 12.41 -19.94
C SER A 173 -1.34 11.87 -21.36
N LYS A 174 -0.18 11.31 -21.71
CA LYS A 174 0.05 10.73 -23.05
C LYS A 174 -0.42 9.28 -23.17
N SER A 175 -0.71 8.64 -22.04
CA SER A 175 -1.09 7.23 -21.94
C SER A 175 -2.59 7.03 -21.83
N PHE A 176 -3.40 8.11 -21.85
CA PHE A 176 -4.86 8.08 -21.77
C PHE A 176 -5.52 9.08 -22.71
N LYS A 177 -6.72 8.74 -23.19
CA LYS A 177 -7.56 9.62 -24.01
C LYS A 177 -8.13 10.79 -23.20
N ARG A 178 -8.56 10.50 -21.97
CA ARG A 178 -9.20 11.45 -21.03
C ARG A 178 -8.75 11.09 -19.62
N MET A 179 -8.36 12.10 -18.85
CA MET A 179 -8.08 11.97 -17.43
C MET A 179 -8.96 12.92 -16.63
N VAL A 180 -9.52 12.44 -15.52
CA VAL A 180 -10.19 13.26 -14.51
C VAL A 180 -9.50 13.01 -13.18
N GLY A 181 -8.95 14.05 -12.58
CA GLY A 181 -8.45 14.02 -11.21
C GLY A 181 -9.41 14.73 -10.27
N VAL A 182 -9.70 14.09 -9.13
CA VAL A 182 -10.50 14.69 -8.05
C VAL A 182 -9.74 14.74 -6.74
N ASP A 183 -9.92 15.82 -5.99
CA ASP A 183 -9.34 15.97 -4.65
C ASP A 183 -10.27 16.82 -3.77
N ILE A 184 -10.26 16.59 -2.46
CA ILE A 184 -11.07 17.35 -1.49
C ILE A 184 -10.47 18.74 -1.22
N SER A 185 -9.16 18.89 -1.37
CA SER A 185 -8.42 20.11 -1.10
C SER A 185 -8.49 21.08 -2.27
N SER A 186 -9.01 22.27 -2.00
CA SER A 186 -9.09 23.35 -2.99
C SER A 186 -7.70 23.82 -3.44
N ARG A 187 -6.72 23.84 -2.52
CA ARG A 187 -5.34 24.22 -2.80
C ARG A 187 -4.63 23.19 -3.66
N MET A 188 -4.79 21.91 -3.36
CA MET A 188 -4.23 20.81 -4.17
C MET A 188 -4.71 20.92 -5.62
N ILE A 189 -6.02 21.10 -5.82
CA ILE A 189 -6.61 21.32 -7.15
C ILE A 189 -6.05 22.56 -7.85
N SER A 190 -5.83 23.66 -7.14
CA SER A 190 -5.19 24.85 -7.72
C SER A 190 -3.79 24.53 -8.25
N ILE A 191 -2.95 23.86 -7.42
CA ILE A 191 -1.59 23.46 -7.80
C ILE A 191 -1.62 22.47 -8.97
N ALA A 192 -2.55 21.51 -8.95
CA ALA A 192 -2.72 20.54 -10.02
C ALA A 192 -3.11 21.21 -11.33
N ARG A 193 -4.01 22.20 -11.31
CA ARG A 193 -4.41 22.96 -12.51
C ARG A 193 -3.26 23.77 -13.08
N GLU A 194 -2.48 24.44 -12.24
CA GLU A 194 -1.28 25.15 -12.66
C GLU A 194 -0.27 24.18 -13.30
N ARG A 195 -0.06 23.02 -12.67
CA ARG A 195 0.79 21.98 -13.22
C ARG A 195 0.26 21.51 -14.55
N CYS A 196 -1.00 21.15 -14.66
CA CYS A 196 -1.58 20.51 -15.85
C CYS A 196 -2.11 21.49 -16.90
N ALA A 197 -1.85 22.80 -16.77
CA ALA A 197 -2.46 23.86 -17.59
C ALA A 197 -2.29 23.69 -19.12
N THR A 198 -1.22 23.01 -19.55
CA THR A 198 -0.92 22.77 -20.97
C THR A 198 -1.50 21.47 -21.53
N LEU A 199 -2.19 20.68 -20.72
CA LEU A 199 -2.69 19.36 -21.09
C LEU A 199 -4.17 19.44 -21.50
N GLY A 200 -4.44 19.18 -22.77
CA GLY A 200 -5.80 19.31 -23.33
C GLY A 200 -6.77 18.18 -22.97
N ASN A 201 -6.29 17.10 -22.34
CA ASN A 201 -7.07 15.91 -22.01
C ASN A 201 -7.20 15.66 -20.49
N VAL A 202 -6.77 16.62 -19.67
CA VAL A 202 -6.80 16.51 -18.20
C VAL A 202 -7.86 17.47 -17.66
N GLU A 203 -8.77 16.93 -16.86
CA GLU A 203 -9.77 17.66 -16.12
C GLU A 203 -9.52 17.51 -14.61
N LEU A 204 -9.52 18.62 -13.87
CA LEU A 204 -9.24 18.63 -12.43
C LEU A 204 -10.36 19.32 -11.67
N ARG A 205 -10.97 18.61 -10.72
CA ARG A 205 -12.16 19.07 -9.99
C ARG A 205 -12.00 18.86 -8.49
N GLN A 206 -12.52 19.81 -7.71
CA GLN A 206 -12.69 19.58 -6.29
C GLN A 206 -13.91 18.67 -6.08
N THR A 207 -13.79 17.66 -5.21
CA THR A 207 -14.88 16.74 -4.85
C THR A 207 -15.39 16.99 -3.42
N SER A 208 -16.61 16.53 -3.14
CA SER A 208 -17.14 16.46 -1.77
C SER A 208 -16.36 15.50 -0.88
N GLY A 209 -15.69 14.50 -1.49
CA GLY A 209 -15.00 13.41 -0.79
C GLY A 209 -15.92 12.41 -0.10
N LEU A 210 -17.24 12.48 -0.36
CA LEU A 210 -18.25 11.60 0.24
C LEU A 210 -18.69 10.47 -0.70
N ASP A 211 -18.65 10.71 -2.01
CA ASP A 211 -19.06 9.76 -3.05
C ASP A 211 -18.50 10.20 -4.42
N LEU A 212 -18.87 9.46 -5.48
CA LEU A 212 -18.52 9.74 -6.87
C LEU A 212 -19.78 10.00 -7.73
N SER A 213 -20.83 10.55 -7.12
CA SER A 213 -22.15 10.75 -7.77
C SER A 213 -22.11 11.72 -8.95
N ASP A 214 -21.07 12.55 -9.06
CA ASP A 214 -20.81 13.44 -10.20
C ASP A 214 -20.48 12.69 -11.51
N PHE A 215 -20.22 11.38 -11.42
CA PHE A 215 -19.86 10.53 -12.55
C PHE A 215 -20.94 9.50 -12.87
N GLY A 216 -21.15 9.27 -14.16
CA GLY A 216 -22.09 8.26 -14.65
C GLY A 216 -21.58 6.83 -14.45
N ASP A 217 -22.48 5.88 -14.61
CA ASP A 217 -22.16 4.45 -14.60
C ASP A 217 -21.25 4.12 -15.78
N ALA A 218 -20.24 3.25 -15.54
CA ALA A 218 -19.29 2.83 -16.57
C ALA A 218 -18.64 3.99 -17.37
N ASP A 219 -18.32 5.12 -16.71
CA ASP A 219 -17.68 6.28 -17.34
C ASP A 219 -16.17 6.06 -17.59
N PHE A 220 -15.50 5.25 -16.76
CA PHE A 220 -14.04 5.10 -16.78
C PHE A 220 -13.57 3.68 -17.09
N ASP A 221 -12.51 3.58 -17.89
CA ASP A 221 -11.83 2.30 -18.14
C ASP A 221 -10.89 1.96 -16.96
N CYS A 222 -10.31 2.98 -16.32
CA CYS A 222 -9.39 2.83 -15.22
C CYS A 222 -9.73 3.75 -14.06
N VAL A 223 -9.56 3.28 -12.83
CA VAL A 223 -9.60 4.10 -11.62
C VAL A 223 -8.28 3.93 -10.88
N LEU A 224 -7.66 5.05 -10.52
CA LEU A 224 -6.42 5.13 -9.77
C LEU A 224 -6.71 5.79 -8.42
N ALA A 225 -6.12 5.24 -7.36
CA ALA A 225 -6.12 5.85 -6.05
C ALA A 225 -4.76 5.59 -5.40
N VAL A 226 -3.94 6.63 -5.29
CA VAL A 226 -2.59 6.54 -4.71
C VAL A 226 -2.54 7.30 -3.40
N ASP A 227 -2.39 6.56 -2.30
CA ASP A 227 -2.32 7.09 -0.94
C ASP A 227 -3.55 7.92 -0.53
N SER A 228 -4.72 7.67 -1.13
CA SER A 228 -5.97 8.37 -0.84
C SER A 228 -6.95 7.54 0.00
N PHE A 229 -6.97 6.21 -0.19
CA PHE A 229 -7.81 5.29 0.59
C PHE A 229 -7.58 5.31 2.11
N PRO A 230 -6.37 5.53 2.66
CA PRO A 230 -6.19 5.63 4.10
C PRO A 230 -7.02 6.76 4.72
N TYR A 231 -7.24 7.84 3.98
CA TYR A 231 -8.06 8.97 4.40
C TYR A 231 -9.55 8.71 4.22
N LEU A 232 -9.95 7.94 3.19
CA LEU A 232 -11.33 7.45 3.05
C LEU A 232 -11.70 6.46 4.17
N MET A 233 -10.74 5.62 4.60
CA MET A 233 -10.87 4.71 5.74
C MET A 233 -11.02 5.51 7.04
N LEU A 234 -10.17 6.52 7.25
CA LEU A 234 -10.26 7.42 8.40
C LEU A 234 -11.62 8.14 8.47
N ALA A 235 -12.12 8.60 7.32
CA ALA A 235 -13.43 9.24 7.20
C ALA A 235 -14.61 8.27 7.30
N GLY A 236 -14.41 6.95 7.24
CA GLY A 236 -15.48 5.96 7.28
C GLY A 236 -16.27 5.80 5.96
N VAL A 237 -15.71 6.27 4.85
CA VAL A 237 -16.38 6.28 3.53
C VAL A 237 -15.74 5.35 2.50
N ALA A 238 -14.70 4.59 2.87
CA ALA A 238 -13.96 3.72 1.96
C ALA A 238 -14.83 2.64 1.28
N ASP A 239 -15.67 1.91 2.02
CA ASP A 239 -16.58 0.89 1.46
C ASP A 239 -17.52 1.52 0.42
N ARG A 240 -18.10 2.68 0.74
CA ARG A 240 -18.97 3.43 -0.17
C ARG A 240 -18.21 3.89 -1.42
N HIS A 241 -16.99 4.38 -1.26
CA HIS A 241 -16.16 4.77 -2.40
C HIS A 241 -15.82 3.57 -3.26
N PHE A 242 -15.55 2.41 -2.67
CA PHE A 242 -15.33 1.19 -3.44
C PHE A 242 -16.59 0.76 -4.20
N ASP A 243 -17.78 0.83 -3.57
CA ASP A 243 -19.06 0.59 -4.25
C ASP A 243 -19.27 1.55 -5.44
N GLU A 244 -18.90 2.83 -5.28
CA GLU A 244 -18.99 3.85 -6.33
C GLU A 244 -17.93 3.67 -7.43
N ILE A 245 -16.70 3.27 -7.09
CA ILE A 245 -15.65 2.88 -8.05
C ILE A 245 -16.18 1.73 -8.90
N ALA A 246 -16.78 0.74 -8.24
CA ALA A 246 -17.45 -0.36 -8.89
C ALA A 246 -18.69 0.07 -9.71
N ARG A 247 -19.25 1.27 -9.53
CA ARG A 247 -20.31 1.75 -10.42
C ARG A 247 -19.75 2.46 -11.65
N VAL A 248 -18.73 3.31 -11.46
CA VAL A 248 -18.16 4.13 -12.53
C VAL A 248 -17.19 3.37 -13.44
N LEU A 249 -16.71 2.19 -13.02
CA LEU A 249 -15.77 1.37 -13.79
C LEU A 249 -16.48 0.55 -14.89
N LYS A 250 -15.96 0.63 -16.12
CA LYS A 250 -16.40 -0.15 -17.28
C LYS A 250 -16.14 -1.64 -17.14
N ARG A 251 -16.74 -2.41 -18.05
CA ARG A 251 -16.41 -3.81 -18.32
C ARG A 251 -15.85 -3.92 -19.75
N PRO A 252 -14.61 -4.43 -19.95
CA PRO A 252 -13.59 -4.61 -18.91
C PRO A 252 -13.12 -3.26 -18.32
N GLY A 253 -12.51 -3.30 -17.13
CA GLY A 253 -11.97 -2.10 -16.47
C GLY A 253 -10.97 -2.45 -15.37
N TRP A 254 -10.15 -1.48 -14.95
CA TRP A 254 -9.08 -1.68 -13.96
C TRP A 254 -9.16 -0.72 -12.78
N LEU A 255 -8.85 -1.22 -11.59
CA LEU A 255 -8.70 -0.43 -10.38
C LEU A 255 -7.29 -0.65 -9.81
N ALA A 256 -6.51 0.41 -9.69
CA ALA A 256 -5.24 0.41 -8.99
C ALA A 256 -5.40 1.14 -7.65
N LEU A 257 -5.32 0.40 -6.55
CA LEU A 257 -5.30 0.93 -5.18
C LEU A 257 -3.89 0.81 -4.63
N LEU A 258 -3.22 1.94 -4.49
CA LEU A 258 -1.88 1.98 -3.94
C LEU A 258 -1.98 2.56 -2.53
N ASN A 259 -1.70 1.71 -1.54
CA ASN A 259 -1.86 1.91 -0.10
C ASN A 259 -3.34 2.04 0.32
N TYR A 260 -3.92 0.97 0.87
CA TYR A 260 -5.33 0.91 1.25
C TYR A 260 -5.62 1.54 2.62
N SER A 261 -4.75 1.30 3.62
CA SER A 261 -4.96 1.84 4.95
C SER A 261 -3.65 2.09 5.70
N TYR A 262 -3.68 2.95 6.71
CA TYR A 262 -2.59 3.11 7.68
C TYR A 262 -2.76 2.23 8.92
N ARG A 263 -3.56 1.14 8.86
CA ARG A 263 -3.76 0.22 10.00
C ARG A 263 -2.52 -0.63 10.30
N GLY A 264 -1.54 -0.67 9.38
CA GLY A 264 -0.32 -1.46 9.53
C GLY A 264 -0.56 -2.97 9.48
N SER A 265 -1.68 -3.41 8.91
CA SER A 265 -2.03 -4.84 8.80
C SER A 265 -2.46 -5.19 7.39
N LEU A 266 -1.50 -5.69 6.60
CA LEU A 266 -1.75 -6.19 5.26
C LEU A 266 -2.81 -7.30 5.23
N LEU A 267 -2.88 -8.11 6.29
CA LEU A 267 -3.90 -9.15 6.41
C LEU A 267 -5.31 -8.55 6.43
N LEU A 268 -5.55 -7.50 7.22
CA LEU A 268 -6.85 -6.84 7.28
C LEU A 268 -7.19 -6.14 5.97
N ASP A 269 -6.20 -5.53 5.32
CA ASP A 269 -6.38 -4.85 4.04
C ASP A 269 -6.75 -5.85 2.92
N ARG A 270 -6.08 -7.00 2.86
CA ARG A 270 -6.46 -8.10 1.96
C ARG A 270 -7.88 -8.57 2.23
N MET A 271 -8.25 -8.82 3.49
CA MET A 271 -9.60 -9.27 3.83
C MET A 271 -10.68 -8.29 3.37
N ASP A 272 -10.47 -6.99 3.57
CA ASP A 272 -11.41 -5.97 3.13
C ASP A 272 -11.49 -5.89 1.60
N ILE A 273 -10.35 -5.89 0.91
CA ILE A 273 -10.29 -5.82 -0.56
C ILE A 273 -10.93 -7.05 -1.21
N HIS A 274 -10.64 -8.26 -0.73
CA HIS A 274 -11.26 -9.49 -1.26
C HIS A 274 -12.78 -9.48 -1.06
N ARG A 275 -13.26 -9.09 0.13
CA ARG A 275 -14.69 -8.95 0.41
C ARG A 275 -15.37 -7.95 -0.55
N LEU A 276 -14.74 -6.80 -0.77
CA LEU A 276 -15.25 -5.76 -1.67
C LEU A 276 -15.18 -6.19 -3.14
N ALA A 277 -14.11 -6.89 -3.53
CA ALA A 277 -13.93 -7.41 -4.88
C ALA A 277 -14.99 -8.48 -5.21
N GLU A 278 -15.23 -9.43 -4.30
CA GLU A 278 -16.27 -10.45 -4.44
C GLU A 278 -17.66 -9.84 -4.58
N ARG A 279 -17.98 -8.80 -3.78
CA ARG A 279 -19.26 -8.08 -3.85
C ARG A 279 -19.53 -7.49 -5.24
N HIS A 280 -18.48 -7.07 -5.94
CA HIS A 280 -18.55 -6.30 -7.19
C HIS A 280 -18.02 -7.03 -8.43
N GLU A 281 -17.81 -8.34 -8.31
CA GLU A 281 -17.30 -9.20 -9.40
C GLU A 281 -15.97 -8.69 -9.98
N LEU A 282 -15.09 -8.19 -9.11
CA LEU A 282 -13.74 -7.79 -9.45
C LEU A 282 -12.78 -8.94 -9.13
N GLN A 283 -11.84 -9.21 -10.04
CA GLN A 283 -10.74 -10.13 -9.80
C GLN A 283 -9.55 -9.37 -9.21
N VAL A 284 -9.01 -9.83 -8.09
CA VAL A 284 -7.73 -9.34 -7.56
C VAL A 284 -6.59 -9.94 -8.38
N ILE A 285 -5.79 -9.10 -9.03
CA ILE A 285 -4.64 -9.46 -9.87
C ILE A 285 -3.34 -9.33 -9.09
N VAL A 286 -3.19 -8.22 -8.35
CA VAL A 286 -2.07 -7.98 -7.42
C VAL A 286 -2.67 -7.82 -6.03
N ASP A 287 -2.16 -8.60 -5.07
CA ASP A 287 -2.77 -8.77 -3.74
C ASP A 287 -1.85 -8.24 -2.63
N GLY A 288 -1.60 -6.93 -2.64
CA GLY A 288 -0.84 -6.26 -1.58
C GLY A 288 0.65 -6.57 -1.66
N GLU A 289 1.24 -6.28 -2.81
CA GLU A 289 2.70 -6.40 -3.05
C GLU A 289 3.40 -5.06 -2.78
N LYS A 290 4.73 -5.08 -2.60
CA LYS A 290 5.56 -3.86 -2.50
C LYS A 290 6.50 -3.75 -3.70
N PRO A 291 6.00 -3.38 -4.89
CA PRO A 291 6.80 -3.40 -6.12
C PRO A 291 7.77 -2.21 -6.23
N PHE A 292 7.66 -1.21 -5.35
CA PHE A 292 8.38 0.06 -5.47
C PHE A 292 9.59 0.12 -4.53
N ARG A 293 10.69 0.68 -5.02
CA ARG A 293 11.91 0.91 -4.24
C ARG A 293 11.83 2.21 -3.45
N SER A 294 11.16 3.22 -4.02
CA SER A 294 11.16 4.59 -3.50
C SER A 294 9.91 4.95 -2.70
N TRP A 295 8.99 3.99 -2.53
CA TRP A 295 7.72 4.16 -1.83
C TRP A 295 7.30 2.85 -1.17
N ASP A 296 6.77 2.91 0.05
CA ASP A 296 6.59 1.75 0.93
C ASP A 296 5.13 1.26 1.05
N GLY A 297 4.23 1.77 0.22
CA GLY A 297 2.82 1.40 0.18
C GLY A 297 2.54 0.07 -0.53
N ASP A 298 1.54 -0.64 -0.03
CA ASP A 298 1.08 -1.91 -0.61
C ASP A 298 0.24 -1.66 -1.89
N ALA A 299 0.56 -2.37 -2.96
CA ALA A 299 -0.10 -2.27 -4.25
C ALA A 299 -1.18 -3.34 -4.40
N PHE A 300 -2.38 -2.91 -4.77
CA PHE A 300 -3.47 -3.77 -5.19
C PHE A 300 -3.92 -3.37 -6.59
N LEU A 301 -4.09 -4.39 -7.44
CA LEU A 301 -4.64 -4.22 -8.78
C LEU A 301 -5.83 -5.15 -8.92
N LEU A 302 -6.96 -4.61 -9.34
CA LEU A 302 -8.18 -5.36 -9.57
C LEU A 302 -8.65 -5.15 -11.00
N ALA A 303 -9.18 -6.20 -11.60
CA ALA A 303 -9.75 -6.18 -12.93
C ALA A 303 -11.24 -6.50 -12.86
N ARG A 304 -12.04 -5.68 -13.52
CA ARG A 304 -13.39 -6.02 -13.90
C ARG A 304 -13.36 -6.66 -15.26
N ILE A 305 -13.77 -7.91 -15.34
CA ILE A 305 -13.67 -8.72 -16.56
C ILE A 305 -15.07 -8.91 -17.13
N ASP A 306 -15.19 -8.83 -18.46
CA ASP A 306 -16.37 -9.32 -19.15
C ASP A 306 -16.42 -10.84 -19.02
N GLY A 307 -17.56 -11.40 -18.62
CA GLY A 307 -17.74 -12.83 -18.34
C GLY A 307 -16.92 -13.77 -19.23
N THR A 308 -16.19 -14.68 -18.56
CA THR A 308 -15.24 -15.69 -19.08
C THR A 308 -13.96 -15.16 -19.73
N LEU A 309 -12.93 -14.91 -18.90
CA LEU A 309 -11.55 -15.21 -19.27
C LEU A 309 -11.12 -16.49 -18.53
N SER A 310 -10.81 -17.56 -19.27
CA SER A 310 -10.16 -18.73 -18.69
C SER A 310 -8.75 -18.33 -18.27
N CYS A 311 -8.50 -18.37 -16.96
CA CYS A 311 -7.16 -18.18 -16.42
C CYS A 311 -6.28 -19.37 -16.85
N THR A 312 -5.50 -19.23 -17.92
CA THR A 312 -4.35 -20.12 -18.12
C THR A 312 -3.23 -19.60 -17.23
N ALA A 313 -3.20 -20.07 -15.98
CA ALA A 313 -1.99 -20.00 -15.19
C ALA A 313 -0.96 -20.94 -15.83
N SER A 314 0.05 -20.39 -16.49
CA SER A 314 1.25 -21.15 -16.86
C SER A 314 2.11 -21.32 -15.61
N SER A 315 1.91 -22.42 -14.90
CA SER A 315 2.88 -22.92 -13.93
C SER A 315 3.94 -23.70 -14.68
N ASP A 316 4.94 -23.02 -15.25
CA ASP A 316 6.19 -23.67 -15.67
C ASP A 316 7.35 -22.77 -15.25
N VAL A 317 7.88 -23.07 -14.06
CA VAL A 317 9.21 -22.63 -13.64
C VAL A 317 10.19 -23.60 -14.27
N GLU A 318 10.77 -23.22 -15.41
CA GLU A 318 11.93 -23.93 -15.97
C GLU A 318 13.21 -23.15 -15.66
N GLN A 319 14.12 -23.84 -14.97
CA GLN A 319 15.40 -23.35 -14.48
C GLN A 319 16.32 -23.00 -15.66
N ALA A 320 16.75 -21.74 -15.74
CA ALA A 320 17.78 -21.32 -16.67
C ALA A 320 19.18 -21.80 -16.20
N THR A 321 19.88 -22.52 -17.07
CA THR A 321 21.36 -22.54 -17.09
C THR A 321 21.86 -22.24 -18.51
N PRO A 322 23.04 -21.59 -18.67
CA PRO A 322 23.33 -20.80 -19.86
C PRO A 322 24.42 -21.42 -20.74
N VAL A 323 24.24 -21.49 -22.07
CA VAL A 323 25.38 -21.59 -23.01
C VAL A 323 25.11 -20.93 -24.37
N ALA A 324 26.01 -19.99 -24.67
CA ALA A 324 26.57 -19.46 -25.92
C ALA A 324 25.96 -19.72 -27.33
N ASN A 325 25.94 -18.62 -28.11
CA ASN A 325 26.28 -18.42 -29.53
C ASN A 325 25.91 -19.53 -30.54
N PHE A 326 25.14 -19.17 -31.58
CA PHE A 326 25.62 -19.08 -32.98
C PHE A 326 24.50 -18.57 -33.93
N LYS A 327 24.95 -18.19 -35.13
CA LYS A 327 24.37 -17.30 -36.15
C LYS A 327 23.22 -17.87 -37.01
N GLU A 328 22.49 -16.90 -37.60
CA GLU A 328 21.94 -16.81 -38.97
C GLU A 328 21.15 -17.97 -39.59
N GLY A 329 19.98 -17.63 -40.16
CA GLY A 329 19.62 -18.16 -41.49
C GLY A 329 18.15 -18.53 -41.72
N TYR A 330 17.49 -17.72 -42.55
CA TYR A 330 16.55 -18.11 -43.63
C TYR A 330 15.13 -18.66 -43.34
N MET A 331 14.16 -17.82 -43.75
CA MET A 331 12.88 -18.06 -44.45
C MET A 331 12.47 -19.51 -44.84
N ALA A 332 11.21 -19.87 -44.55
CA ALA A 332 10.08 -19.89 -45.50
C ALA A 332 8.98 -20.95 -45.18
N SER A 333 7.73 -20.47 -45.20
CA SER A 333 6.44 -21.09 -45.54
C SER A 333 6.24 -22.63 -45.58
N GLY A 334 5.13 -23.09 -44.97
CA GLY A 334 4.59 -24.43 -45.26
C GLY A 334 3.23 -24.72 -44.62
N SER A 335 2.20 -24.71 -45.45
CA SER A 335 0.76 -24.81 -45.17
C SER A 335 0.21 -26.18 -44.72
N LYS A 336 -1.00 -26.11 -44.11
CA LYS A 336 -2.19 -27.01 -44.24
C LYS A 336 -2.35 -28.29 -43.36
N LYS A 337 -3.39 -28.20 -42.50
CA LYS A 337 -4.64 -29.00 -42.41
C LYS A 337 -4.69 -30.41 -41.76
N GLN A 338 -5.82 -30.55 -41.04
CA GLN A 338 -6.66 -31.72 -40.68
C GLN A 338 -6.36 -32.49 -39.38
N ILE A 339 -7.28 -32.40 -38.38
CA ILE A 339 -8.50 -33.20 -38.12
C ILE A 339 -8.19 -34.61 -37.57
N GLY A 340 -8.69 -34.90 -36.36
CA GLY A 340 -8.87 -36.27 -35.86
C GLY A 340 -9.36 -36.31 -34.41
N SER A 341 -10.53 -36.90 -34.18
CA SER A 341 -11.28 -36.96 -32.92
C SER A 341 -11.19 -38.30 -32.18
N GLY A 342 -11.47 -38.27 -30.87
CA GLY A 342 -11.93 -39.43 -30.06
C GLY A 342 -10.79 -40.24 -29.45
N SER A 343 -10.89 -40.87 -28.28
CA SER A 343 -12.05 -41.24 -27.47
C SER A 343 -11.58 -41.81 -26.11
N GLN A 344 -12.48 -41.76 -25.13
CA GLN A 344 -12.62 -42.48 -23.84
C GLN A 344 -11.51 -43.38 -23.27
N GLY A 345 -11.44 -43.37 -21.93
CA GLY A 345 -11.21 -44.58 -21.13
C GLY A 345 -10.90 -44.31 -19.65
N LYS A 346 -11.90 -44.41 -18.76
CA LYS A 346 -11.67 -44.56 -17.31
C LYS A 346 -11.40 -46.03 -16.99
N GLY A 347 -10.39 -46.30 -16.16
CA GLY A 347 -10.10 -47.62 -15.59
C GLY A 347 -9.69 -47.48 -14.12
N SER A 348 -10.31 -48.29 -13.27
CA SER A 348 -10.15 -48.31 -11.82
C SER A 348 -9.08 -49.30 -11.34
N GLY A 349 -8.45 -48.98 -10.22
CA GLY A 349 -8.33 -49.90 -9.09
C GLY A 349 -7.01 -50.65 -8.89
N THR A 350 -6.49 -50.53 -7.67
CA THR A 350 -5.92 -51.53 -6.73
C THR A 350 -4.84 -50.79 -5.91
N GLY A 351 -4.82 -50.74 -4.58
CA GLY A 351 -5.08 -51.80 -3.61
C GLY A 351 -3.76 -52.48 -3.27
N ALA A 352 -2.99 -51.94 -2.32
CA ALA A 352 -1.81 -52.60 -1.76
C ALA A 352 -1.70 -52.35 -0.24
N MET A 353 -1.65 -53.45 0.49
CA MET A 353 -1.52 -53.59 1.95
C MET A 353 -0.05 -53.76 2.32
N THR A 354 0.41 -53.16 3.43
CA THR A 354 1.41 -53.81 4.31
C THR A 354 1.40 -53.27 5.74
N ASP A 355 1.44 -54.20 6.70
CA ASP A 355 1.55 -54.04 8.15
C ASP A 355 2.94 -53.57 8.62
N LEU A 356 2.98 -52.81 9.73
CA LEU A 356 4.21 -52.51 10.47
C LEU A 356 4.03 -52.84 11.96
N THR A 357 4.98 -53.62 12.49
CA THR A 357 5.05 -54.10 13.87
C THR A 357 5.52 -53.00 14.84
N LYS A 358 4.87 -52.92 16.00
CA LYS A 358 5.28 -52.12 17.16
C LYS A 358 6.45 -52.79 17.88
N ASP A 359 7.50 -52.03 18.17
CA ASP A 359 8.05 -51.88 19.54
C ASP A 359 9.42 -51.16 19.53
N LYS A 360 9.44 -49.99 20.18
CA LYS A 360 10.42 -49.48 21.16
C LYS A 360 10.54 -47.96 21.04
N ILE A 361 9.98 -47.30 22.04
CA ILE A 361 10.00 -45.86 22.30
C ILE A 361 11.25 -45.56 23.13
N GLU A 362 12.04 -44.57 22.70
CA GLU A 362 12.99 -43.86 23.57
C GLU A 362 12.61 -42.37 23.63
N GLU A 363 12.89 -41.79 24.79
CA GLU A 363 12.31 -40.56 25.33
C GLU A 363 12.87 -39.24 24.75
N ASN A 364 11.97 -38.25 24.66
CA ASN A 364 12.20 -36.81 24.82
C ASN A 364 13.14 -36.10 23.83
N ALA A 365 12.55 -35.60 22.74
CA ALA A 365 12.94 -34.33 22.13
C ALA A 365 11.69 -33.52 21.77
N VAL A 366 11.54 -32.39 22.46
CA VAL A 366 10.49 -31.38 22.29
C VAL A 366 10.58 -30.76 20.89
N LEU A 367 9.54 -30.92 20.06
CA LEU A 367 9.25 -30.01 18.95
C LEU A 367 7.73 -29.88 18.71
N SER A 368 7.26 -28.66 18.96
CA SER A 368 6.34 -27.84 18.16
C SER A 368 5.03 -28.48 17.63
N ASN A 369 3.90 -28.10 18.25
CA ASN A 369 2.58 -28.27 17.66
C ASN A 369 2.38 -27.29 16.49
N ARG A 370 2.78 -27.75 15.31
CA ARG A 370 2.30 -27.27 14.02
C ARG A 370 1.18 -28.23 13.56
N ASP A 371 0.01 -27.65 13.29
CA ASP A 371 -1.09 -28.19 12.47
C ASP A 371 -1.74 -29.53 12.88
N LYS A 372 -2.87 -29.43 13.60
CA LYS A 372 -3.99 -30.36 13.42
C LYS A 372 -5.23 -29.61 12.98
N LYS A 373 -5.43 -29.58 11.67
CA LYS A 373 -6.73 -29.40 11.02
C LYS A 373 -7.40 -30.77 10.97
N GLN A 374 -8.47 -30.98 11.73
CA GLN A 374 -9.51 -31.96 11.41
C GLN A 374 -10.86 -31.41 11.83
N HIS A 375 -11.73 -31.21 10.83
CA HIS A 375 -13.16 -31.06 11.01
C HIS A 375 -13.78 -32.39 11.44
N SER A 376 -14.79 -32.34 12.29
CA SER A 376 -15.90 -33.28 12.29
C SER A 376 -17.20 -32.52 12.49
N GLU A 377 -18.16 -32.81 11.63
CA GLU A 377 -19.52 -32.27 11.62
C GLU A 377 -20.31 -32.72 12.86
N GLU A 378 -21.12 -31.82 13.44
CA GLU A 378 -22.49 -32.15 13.88
C GLU A 378 -23.30 -30.88 14.19
N ARG A 379 -24.62 -31.00 13.98
CA ARG A 379 -25.59 -29.92 13.81
C ARG A 379 -26.08 -29.31 15.13
N GLY A 380 -26.40 -28.02 15.04
CA GLY A 380 -27.61 -27.44 15.64
C GLY A 380 -27.48 -27.01 17.09
N LEU A 381 -27.62 -25.70 17.35
CA LEU A 381 -28.71 -25.13 18.14
C LEU A 381 -28.57 -23.60 18.22
N ASP A 382 -29.74 -22.99 18.38
CA ASP A 382 -30.12 -21.58 18.38
C ASP A 382 -29.25 -20.55 19.13
N GLY A 383 -29.26 -19.33 18.58
CA GLY A 383 -29.92 -18.18 19.22
C GLY A 383 -29.39 -17.66 20.57
N ASN A 384 -28.83 -16.44 20.51
CA ASN A 384 -28.59 -15.49 21.62
C ASN A 384 -27.48 -15.78 22.64
N ARG A 385 -26.75 -14.68 22.93
CA ARG A 385 -25.59 -14.51 23.84
C ARG A 385 -24.27 -14.97 23.20
N ILE A 386 -23.26 -14.11 23.03
CA ILE A 386 -22.64 -13.32 24.09
C ILE A 386 -22.41 -11.87 23.63
N ARG A 387 -23.12 -10.95 24.28
CA ARG A 387 -22.69 -9.56 24.48
C ARG A 387 -21.73 -9.53 25.66
N SER A 388 -20.78 -8.61 25.58
CA SER A 388 -20.06 -7.98 26.69
C SER A 388 -18.92 -8.79 27.31
N ASP A 389 -17.70 -8.48 26.89
CA ASP A 389 -16.57 -8.36 27.83
C ASP A 389 -15.99 -6.94 27.69
N GLN A 390 -16.78 -5.98 28.15
CA GLN A 390 -16.24 -4.73 28.67
C GLN A 390 -15.81 -4.99 30.11
N TYR A 391 -14.54 -4.66 30.37
CA TYR A 391 -13.95 -4.42 31.68
C TYR A 391 -14.96 -4.09 32.78
N GLN A 392 -15.26 -5.09 33.62
CA GLN A 392 -15.75 -4.85 34.97
C GLN A 392 -14.90 -5.62 35.97
N ASP A 393 -14.28 -4.86 36.86
CA ASP A 393 -13.47 -5.29 37.98
C ASP A 393 -14.37 -6.00 39.01
N HIS A 394 -14.15 -7.31 39.22
CA HIS A 394 -14.92 -8.11 40.16
C HIS A 394 -14.21 -8.27 41.51
N THR A 395 -14.98 -8.17 42.58
CA THR A 395 -14.58 -8.24 44.00
C THR A 395 -13.88 -9.53 44.45
N ALA A 396 -13.67 -10.50 43.56
CA ALA A 396 -12.87 -11.70 43.81
C ALA A 396 -11.35 -11.48 43.61
N ASN A 397 -10.91 -10.35 43.03
CA ASN A 397 -9.50 -10.05 42.77
C ASN A 397 -8.78 -9.25 43.89
N ARG A 398 -9.32 -9.22 45.11
CA ARG A 398 -8.63 -8.59 46.25
C ARG A 398 -7.92 -9.64 47.09
N LEU A 399 -6.58 -9.58 47.11
CA LEU A 399 -5.77 -10.34 48.06
C LEU A 399 -6.03 -9.83 49.50
N PRO A 400 -6.07 -10.71 50.52
CA PRO A 400 -6.16 -10.31 51.91
C PRO A 400 -4.93 -9.51 52.33
N LYS A 401 -5.14 -8.44 53.09
CA LYS A 401 -4.05 -7.71 53.76
C LYS A 401 -3.64 -8.47 55.02
N ASP A 402 -2.35 -8.78 55.12
CA ASP A 402 -1.62 -8.87 56.38
C ASP A 402 -0.35 -8.01 56.26
#